data_AF-A0A641AV13-F1
#
_entry.id   AF-A0A641AV13-F1
#
_cell.length_a   1.000
_cell.length_b   1.000
_cell.length_c   1.000
_cell.angle_alpha   90.00
_cell.angle_beta   90.00
_cell.angle_gamma   90.00
#
_symmetry.space_group_name_H-M   'P 1'
#
loop_
_entity.id
_entity.type
_entity.pdbx_description
1 polymer ?
#
loop_
_entity_poly.entity_id
_entity_poly.type
_entity_poly.pdbx_seq_one_letter_code
_entity_poly.pdbx_strand_id
1 'polypeptide(L)' 'MGSVSLSKKYGMPVNTMLDWLRRDGVEIRSGRKLSAADMVDVRRLRSDGWSHQRIADQFAVSRSTVSLRLRNQIP' A
#
# COMPACT_ATOMS: atom_id res chain seq x y z
N MET A 1 2.48 -3.08 -14.39
CA MET A 1 1.62 -1.96 -14.87
C MET A 1 0.44 -1.83 -13.92
N GLY A 2 0.24 -0.68 -13.29
CA GLY A 2 -0.88 -0.46 -12.37
C GLY A 2 -2.13 0.07 -13.08
N SER A 3 -3.27 0.15 -12.39
CA SER A 3 -4.55 0.67 -12.92
C SER A 3 -4.43 2.08 -13.50
N VAL A 4 -3.55 2.93 -12.94
CA VAL A 4 -3.23 4.28 -13.46
C VAL A 4 -2.57 4.21 -14.83
N SER A 5 -1.66 3.25 -15.06
CA SER A 5 -1.00 3.08 -16.35
C SER A 5 -1.99 2.59 -17.41
N LEU A 6 -2.92 1.71 -17.05
CA LEU A 6 -3.98 1.25 -17.94
C LEU A 6 -4.94 2.40 -18.29
N SER A 7 -5.38 3.17 -17.29
CA SER A 7 -6.24 4.34 -17.49
C SER A 7 -5.65 5.31 -18.53
N LYS A 8 -4.37 5.66 -18.42
CA LYS A 8 -3.68 6.51 -19.40
C LYS A 8 -3.58 5.87 -20.77
N LYS A 9 -3.27 4.56 -20.84
CA LYS A 9 -3.11 3.83 -22.10
C LYS A 9 -4.41 3.78 -22.91
N TYR A 10 -5.55 3.67 -22.23
CA TYR A 10 -6.86 3.48 -22.85
C TYR A 10 -7.76 4.73 -22.78
N GLY A 11 -7.25 5.86 -22.28
CA GLY A 11 -8.02 7.12 -22.18
C GLY A 11 -9.26 7.03 -21.28
N MET A 12 -9.28 6.10 -20.33
CA MET A 12 -10.46 5.77 -19.54
C MET A 12 -10.28 6.17 -18.07
N PRO A 13 -11.30 6.70 -17.38
CA PRO A 13 -11.24 6.94 -15.94
C PRO A 13 -10.86 5.67 -15.16
N VAL A 14 -10.01 5.81 -14.15
CA VAL A 14 -9.54 4.69 -13.33
C VAL A 14 -10.72 3.91 -12.73
N ASN A 15 -11.77 4.58 -12.25
CA ASN A 15 -12.93 3.91 -11.66
C ASN A 15 -13.68 3.03 -12.68
N THR A 16 -13.84 3.50 -13.92
CA THR A 16 -14.47 2.73 -15.01
C THR A 16 -13.63 1.50 -15.36
N MET A 17 -12.31 1.67 -15.46
CA MET A 17 -11.38 0.56 -15.69
C MET A 17 -11.45 -0.48 -14.56
N LEU A 18 -11.46 -0.04 -13.30
CA LEU A 18 -11.55 -0.94 -12.13
C LEU A 18 -12.89 -1.68 -12.09
N ASP A 19 -13.99 -1.04 -12.46
CA ASP A 19 -15.30 -1.68 -12.57
C ASP A 19 -15.29 -2.76 -13.65
N TRP A 20 -14.72 -2.45 -14.83
CA TRP A 20 -14.62 -3.41 -15.93
C TRP A 20 -13.75 -4.62 -15.58
N LEU A 21 -12.59 -4.39 -14.96
CA LEU A 21 -11.72 -5.45 -14.48
C LEU A 21 -12.41 -6.35 -13.45
N ARG A 22 -13.21 -5.78 -12.54
CA ARG A 22 -14.00 -6.56 -11.57
C ARG A 22 -15.08 -7.40 -12.24
N ARG A 23 -15.78 -6.83 -13.23
CA ARG A 23 -16.81 -7.57 -14.00
C ARG A 23 -16.22 -8.73 -14.79
N ASP A 24 -14.99 -8.57 -15.26
CA ASP A 24 -14.23 -9.62 -15.97
C ASP A 24 -13.59 -10.65 -15.01
N GLY A 25 -13.80 -10.52 -13.70
CA GLY A 25 -13.30 -11.45 -12.69
C GLY A 25 -11.85 -11.22 -12.26
N VAL A 26 -11.23 -10.09 -12.62
CA VAL A 26 -9.87 -9.76 -12.19
C VAL A 26 -9.89 -9.31 -10.73
N GLU A 27 -9.31 -10.14 -9.85
CA GLU A 27 -9.13 -9.79 -8.44
C GLU A 27 -8.09 -8.68 -8.26
N ILE A 28 -8.58 -7.51 -7.83
CA ILE A 28 -7.72 -6.37 -7.54
C ILE A 28 -7.23 -6.50 -6.10
N ARG A 29 -5.96 -6.85 -5.93
CA ARG A 29 -5.33 -6.92 -4.61
C ARG A 29 -5.48 -5.58 -3.89
N SER A 30 -6.36 -5.52 -2.89
CA SER A 30 -6.38 -4.42 -1.94
C SER A 30 -5.15 -4.56 -1.05
N GLY A 31 -4.12 -3.76 -1.31
CA GLY A 31 -2.96 -3.72 -0.42
C GLY A 31 -3.42 -3.39 1.00
N ARG A 32 -3.06 -4.22 1.98
CA ARG A 32 -3.32 -3.92 3.39
C ARG A 32 -2.71 -2.56 3.71
N LYS A 33 -3.53 -1.65 4.24
CA LYS A 33 -3.08 -0.32 4.64
C LYS A 33 -2.77 -0.35 6.13
N LEU A 34 -1.63 0.23 6.52
CA LEU A 34 -1.35 0.52 7.93
C LEU A 34 -2.34 1.57 8.41
N SER A 35 -3.11 1.22 9.44
CA SER A 35 -4.00 2.13 10.14
C SER A 35 -3.21 3.12 11.00
N ALA A 36 -3.86 4.15 11.53
CA ALA A 36 -3.21 5.08 12.47
C ALA A 36 -2.77 4.38 13.77
N ALA A 37 -3.54 3.39 14.23
CA ALA A 37 -3.18 2.57 15.39
C ALA A 37 -1.92 1.74 15.12
N ASP A 38 -1.84 1.07 13.95
CA ASP A 38 -0.66 0.28 13.57
C ASP A 38 0.62 1.14 13.52
N MET A 39 0.49 2.44 13.21
CA MET A 39 1.64 3.34 13.13
C MET A 39 2.31 3.59 14.48
N VAL A 40 1.58 3.51 15.60
CA VAL A 40 2.16 3.62 16.94
C VAL A 40 3.14 2.47 17.17
N ASP A 41 2.70 1.25 16.84
CA ASP A 41 3.52 0.04 16.98
C ASP A 41 4.67 0.01 15.99
N VAL A 42 4.44 0.42 14.73
CA VAL A 42 5.49 0.56 13.70
C VAL A 42 6.59 1.51 14.18
N ARG A 43 6.24 2.64 14.81
CA ARG A 43 7.22 3.59 15.36
C ARG A 43 7.99 3.00 16.52
N ARG A 44 7.29 2.36 17.47
CA ARG A 44 7.92 1.70 18.61
C ARG A 44 8.92 0.65 18.14
N LEU A 45 8.51 -0.25 17.25
CA LEU A 45 9.38 -1.27 16.68
C LEU A 45 10.58 -0.67 15.95
N ARG A 46 10.38 0.47 15.25
CA ARG A 46 11.49 1.17 14.59
C ARG A 46 12.49 1.75 15.59
N SER A 47 12.00 2.36 16.67
CA SER A 47 12.83 2.84 17.78
C SER A 47 13.56 1.71 18.51
N ASP A 48 12.93 0.53 18.61
CA ASP A 48 13.53 -0.70 19.14
C ASP A 48 14.57 -1.34 18.19
N GLY A 49 14.91 -0.66 17.08
CA GLY A 49 15.95 -1.07 16.14
C GLY A 49 15.50 -2.05 15.06
N TRP A 50 14.20 -2.33 14.94
CA TRP A 50 13.71 -3.26 13.91
C TRP A 50 13.92 -2.71 12.50
N SER A 51 14.25 -3.61 11.58
CA SER A 51 14.39 -3.26 10.16
C SER A 51 13.01 -3.05 9.53
N HIS A 52 12.95 -2.19 8.50
CA HIS A 52 11.69 -1.97 7.77
C HIS A 52 11.12 -3.25 7.17
N GLN A 53 11.98 -4.22 6.82
CA GLN A 53 11.54 -5.52 6.29
C GLN A 53 10.82 -6.32 7.38
N ARG A 54 11.44 -6.44 8.56
CA ARG A 54 10.87 -7.19 9.68
C ARG A 54 9.55 -6.60 10.17
N ILE A 55 9.44 -5.28 10.18
CA ILE A 55 8.18 -4.58 10.47
C ILE A 55 7.15 -4.87 9.38
N ALA A 56 7.53 -4.83 8.11
CA ALA A 56 6.61 -5.12 7.01
C ALA A 56 6.04 -6.53 7.09
N ASP A 57 6.88 -7.52 7.41
CA ASP A 57 6.48 -8.90 7.61
C ASP A 57 5.48 -9.04 8.78
N GLN A 58 5.75 -8.38 9.91
CA GLN A 58 4.86 -8.37 11.09
C GLN A 58 3.45 -7.86 10.76
N PHE A 59 3.36 -6.80 9.94
CA PHE A 59 2.07 -6.20 9.58
C PHE A 59 1.49 -6.74 8.27
N ALA A 60 2.13 -7.74 7.63
CA ALA A 60 1.75 -8.25 6.32
C ALA A 60 1.56 -7.14 5.26
N VAL A 61 2.47 -6.17 5.27
CA VAL A 61 2.52 -5.06 4.31
C VAL A 61 3.83 -5.09 3.54
N SER A 62 3.97 -4.25 2.52
CA SER A 62 5.25 -4.14 1.81
C SER A 62 6.25 -3.29 2.60
N ARG A 63 7.55 -3.59 2.46
CA ARG A 63 8.64 -2.73 2.97
C ARG A 63 8.49 -1.28 2.51
N SER A 64 8.08 -1.09 1.26
CA SER A 64 7.84 0.24 0.68
C SER A 64 6.70 0.98 1.40
N THR A 65 5.65 0.26 1.82
CA THR A 65 4.54 0.82 2.61
C THR A 65 5.05 1.35 3.96
N VAL A 66 5.88 0.57 4.66
CA VAL A 66 6.50 0.99 5.93
C VAL A 66 7.40 2.20 5.73
N SER A 67 8.30 2.15 4.74
CA SER A 67 9.22 3.25 4.43
C SER A 67 8.49 4.54 4.06
N LEU A 68 7.48 4.46 3.20
CA LEU A 68 6.67 5.62 2.78
C LEU A 68 5.93 6.24 3.97
N ARG A 69 5.34 5.43 4.84
CA ARG A 69 4.59 5.91 6.00
C ARG A 69 5.50 6.54 7.05
N LEU A 70 6.66 5.97 7.32
CA LEU A 70 7.66 6.56 8.21
C LEU A 70 8.20 7.89 7.66
N ARG A 71 8.37 8.01 6.33
CA ARG A 71 8.81 9.26 5.68
C ARG A 71 7.77 10.37 5.71
N ASN A 72 6.50 10.03 5.47
CA ASN A 72 5.41 11.02 5.41
C ASN A 72 4.94 11.51 6.80
N GLN A 73 5.52 11.01 7.90
CA GLN A 73 5.17 11.38 9.27
C GLN A 73 6.33 12.05 10.03
N ILE A 74 7.36 12.50 9.31
CA ILE A 74 8.37 13.42 9.86
C ILE A 74 7.70 14.80 9.92
N PRO A 75 7.63 15.48 11.08
CA PRO A 75 7.21 16.88 11.14
C PRO A 75 8.17 17.78 10.36
#